data_AF-A0A375A7Z4-F1
#
_entry.id   AF-A0A375A7Z4-F1
#
_cell.length_a   1.000
_cell.length_b   1.000
_cell.length_c   1.000
_cell.angle_alpha   90.00
_cell.angle_beta   90.00
_cell.angle_gamma   90.00
#
_symmetry.space_group_name_H-M   'P 1'
#
loop_
_entity.id
_entity.type
_entity.pdbx_description
1 polymer ?
#
loop_
_entity_poly.entity_id
_entity_poly.type
_entity_poly.pdbx_seq_one_letter_code
_entity_poly.pdbx_strand_id
1 'polypeptide(L)'
;MLQQHYGLALNDTPFSDKRVIQEHIDAGITLADAVNFLVEKYQLVRIDRQGLSGHEPSPYLRAVDILRARQATGLLRKKAKHIAQ
;
A
#
# COMPACT_ATOMS: atom_id res chain seq x y z
N MET A 1 1.38 6.53 -0.66
CA MET A 1 0.94 5.31 0.03
C MET A 1 1.46 5.30 1.47
N LEU A 2 2.69 4.85 1.74
CA LEU A 2 3.25 4.82 3.12
C LEU A 2 3.24 6.20 3.82
N GLN A 3 3.79 7.22 3.17
CA GLN A 3 3.85 8.57 3.72
C GLN A 3 2.47 9.15 3.99
N GLN A 4 1.51 8.89 3.10
CA GLN A 4 0.15 9.39 3.24
C GLN A 4 -0.57 8.73 4.42
N HIS A 5 -0.50 7.40 4.52
CA HIS A 5 -1.28 6.64 5.50
C HIS A 5 -0.63 6.57 6.88
N TYR A 6 0.70 6.58 6.96
CA TYR A 6 1.45 6.34 8.20
C TYR A 6 2.57 7.35 8.45
N GLY A 7 2.79 8.34 7.56
CA GLY A 7 3.87 9.30 7.72
C GLY A 7 5.27 8.76 7.44
N LEU A 8 5.39 7.53 6.92
CA LEU A 8 6.66 6.86 6.67
C LEU A 8 7.18 7.09 5.24
N ALA A 9 8.47 7.35 5.11
CA ALA A 9 9.19 7.22 3.84
C ALA A 9 9.56 5.74 3.61
N LEU A 10 9.90 5.39 2.36
CA LEU A 10 10.36 4.03 2.04
C LEU A 10 11.63 3.66 2.85
N ASN A 11 12.50 4.64 3.10
CA ASN A 11 13.73 4.49 3.86
C ASN A 11 13.50 4.17 5.34
N ASP A 12 12.32 4.49 5.87
CA ASP A 12 11.94 4.16 7.26
C ASP A 12 11.43 2.71 7.38
N THR A 13 11.37 1.97 6.27
CA THR A 13 10.83 0.62 6.21
C THR A 13 11.88 -0.40 5.75
N PRO A 14 11.73 -1.68 6.10
CA PRO A 14 12.57 -2.75 5.55
C PRO A 14 12.54 -2.83 4.01
N PHE A 15 11.52 -2.27 3.37
CA PHE A 15 11.41 -2.20 1.91
C PHE A 15 12.36 -1.19 1.27
N SER A 16 13.18 -0.46 2.04
CA SER A 16 14.32 0.26 1.47
C SER A 16 15.36 -0.67 0.86
N ASP A 17 15.41 -1.94 1.32
CA ASP A 17 16.25 -2.96 0.72
C ASP A 17 15.50 -3.69 -0.40
N LYS A 18 16.08 -3.62 -1.61
CA LYS A 18 15.54 -4.31 -2.79
C LYS A 18 15.48 -5.83 -2.62
N ARG A 19 16.37 -6.41 -1.81
CA ARG A 19 16.36 -7.87 -1.52
C ARG A 19 15.09 -8.27 -0.78
N VAL A 20 14.70 -7.49 0.23
CA VAL A 20 13.46 -7.71 0.99
C VAL A 20 12.25 -7.60 0.06
N ILE A 21 12.23 -6.63 -0.85
CA ILE A 21 11.15 -6.52 -1.86
C ILE A 21 11.08 -7.79 -2.71
N GLN A 22 12.22 -8.28 -3.21
CA GLN A 22 12.26 -9.46 -4.08
C GLN A 22 11.79 -10.73 -3.34
N GLU A 23 12.21 -10.94 -2.09
CA GLU A 23 11.76 -12.06 -1.27
C GLU A 23 10.24 -12.08 -1.08
N HIS A 24 9.63 -10.91 -0.88
CA HIS A 24 8.17 -10.81 -0.78
C HIS A 24 7.47 -11.14 -2.11
N ILE A 25 8.06 -10.74 -3.24
CA ILE A 25 7.56 -11.09 -4.57
C ILE A 25 7.65 -12.60 -4.79
N ASP A 26 8.80 -13.20 -4.48
CA ASP A 26 9.05 -14.63 -4.68
C ASP A 26 8.16 -15.50 -3.77
N ALA A 27 7.87 -15.01 -2.56
CA ALA A 27 6.90 -15.62 -1.64
C ALA A 27 5.43 -15.37 -2.04
N GLY A 28 5.16 -14.57 -3.07
CA GLY A 28 3.80 -14.24 -3.50
C GLY A 28 3.02 -13.35 -2.52
N ILE A 29 3.71 -12.63 -1.65
CA ILE A 29 3.09 -11.75 -0.65
C ILE A 29 2.54 -10.50 -1.34
N THR A 30 1.28 -10.19 -1.06
CA THR A 30 0.67 -8.98 -1.65
C THR A 30 1.21 -7.71 -1.00
N LEU A 31 1.18 -6.60 -1.73
CA LEU A 31 1.58 -5.30 -1.17
C LEU A 31 0.75 -4.93 0.08
N ALA A 32 -0.53 -5.31 0.11
CA ALA A 32 -1.39 -5.04 1.27
C ALA A 32 -0.93 -5.83 2.50
N ASP A 33 -0.65 -7.13 2.34
CA ASP A 33 -0.19 -7.99 3.43
C ASP A 33 1.19 -7.56 3.94
N ALA A 34 2.11 -7.24 3.03
CA ALA A 34 3.45 -6.76 3.37
C ALA A 34 3.40 -5.49 4.24
N VAL A 35 2.52 -4.54 3.92
CA VAL A 35 2.35 -3.31 4.71
C VAL A 35 1.54 -3.57 5.97
N ASN A 36 0.50 -4.39 5.93
CA ASN A 36 -0.29 -4.76 7.12
C ASN A 36 0.55 -5.49 8.16
N PHE A 37 1.52 -6.29 7.73
CA PHE A 37 2.52 -6.87 8.62
C PHE A 37 3.34 -5.80 9.35
N LEU A 38 3.75 -4.72 8.66
CA LEU A 38 4.43 -3.60 9.34
C LEU A 38 3.50 -2.90 10.34
N VAL A 39 2.22 -2.76 10.00
CA VAL A 39 1.20 -2.18 10.90
C VAL A 39 1.10 -2.99 12.19
N GLU A 40 1.04 -4.32 12.10
CA GLU A 40 1.01 -5.18 13.29
C GLU A 40 2.33 -5.14 14.05
N LYS A 41 3.46 -5.30 13.36
CA LYS A 41 4.78 -5.39 13.97
C LYS A 41 5.18 -4.12 14.72
N TYR A 42 4.82 -2.96 14.18
CA TYR A 42 5.20 -1.65 14.73
C TYR A 42 4.03 -0.88 15.33
N GLN A 43 2.84 -1.50 15.43
CA GLN A 43 1.61 -0.89 15.96
C GLN A 43 1.30 0.47 15.31
N LEU A 44 1.40 0.52 13.97
CA LEU A 44 1.26 1.77 13.22
C LEU A 44 -0.19 2.26 13.24
N VAL A 45 -0.36 3.57 13.41
CA VAL A 45 -1.67 4.22 13.39
C VAL A 45 -1.85 4.99 12.08
N ARG A 46 -3.08 4.96 11.54
CA ARG A 46 -3.44 5.71 10.33
C ARG A 46 -3.57 7.20 10.60
N ILE A 47 -2.87 8.03 9.82
CA ILE A 47 -2.88 9.49 9.96
C ILE A 47 -3.77 10.21 8.92
N ASP A 48 -4.09 9.55 7.80
CA ASP A 48 -4.83 10.15 6.68
C ASP A 48 -6.33 10.29 6.94
N ARG A 49 -6.84 9.70 8.03
CA ARG A 49 -8.26 9.65 8.35
C ARG A 49 -8.60 10.35 9.67
N GLN A 50 -8.04 11.54 9.88
CA GLN A 50 -8.49 12.45 10.92
C GLN A 50 -9.61 13.34 10.37
N GLY A 51 -10.83 12.82 10.38
CA GLY A 51 -12.00 13.60 9.93
C GLY A 51 -13.27 12.79 9.81
N LEU A 52 -14.26 13.13 10.65
CA LEU A 52 -15.71 13.02 10.42
C LEU A 52 -16.42 11.69 10.65
N SER A 53 -15.76 10.58 11.00
CA SER A 53 -16.48 9.38 11.46
C SER A 53 -16.06 9.01 12.87
N GLY A 54 -16.98 9.05 13.84
CA GLY A 54 -16.78 8.62 15.24
C GLY A 54 -16.50 7.11 15.41
N HIS A 55 -16.03 6.45 14.35
CA HIS A 55 -15.54 5.08 14.36
C HIS A 55 -14.03 5.13 14.18
N GLU A 56 -13.30 4.46 15.07
CA GLU A 56 -11.85 4.34 14.97
C GLU A 56 -11.49 3.76 13.59
N PRO A 57 -10.71 4.46 12.76
CA PRO A 57 -10.31 3.94 11.46
C PRO A 57 -9.47 2.69 11.65
N SER A 58 -9.79 1.61 10.92
CA SER A 58 -8.93 0.44 10.88
C SER A 58 -7.49 0.84 10.52
N PRO A 59 -6.48 0.38 11.27
CA PRO A 59 -5.08 0.74 11.01
C PRO A 59 -4.56 0.07 9.73
N TYR A 60 -5.24 -0.95 9.21
CA TYR A 60 -4.83 -1.75 8.06
C TYR A 60 -5.11 -1.09 6.72
N LEU A 61 -4.24 -1.31 5.74
CA LEU A 61 -4.50 -1.04 4.34
C LEU A 61 -5.59 -1.96 3.79
N ARG A 62 -6.50 -1.36 3.03
CA ARG A 62 -7.61 -2.06 2.38
C ARG A 62 -7.43 -2.03 0.87
N ALA A 63 -8.15 -2.91 0.18
CA ALA A 63 -8.13 -2.99 -1.28
C ALA A 63 -8.43 -1.64 -1.98
N VAL A 64 -9.32 -0.82 -1.41
CA VAL A 64 -9.63 0.53 -1.94
C VAL A 64 -8.41 1.46 -1.93
N ASP A 65 -7.54 1.33 -0.93
CA ASP A 65 -6.35 2.17 -0.81
C ASP A 65 -5.33 1.77 -1.88
N ILE A 66 -5.16 0.46 -2.12
CA ILE A 66 -4.32 -0.07 -3.21
C ILE A 66 -4.86 0.35 -4.58
N LEU A 67 -6.18 0.31 -4.78
CA LEU A 67 -6.81 0.74 -6.02
C LEU A 67 -6.56 2.22 -6.29
N ARG A 68 -6.71 3.08 -5.28
CA ARG A 68 -6.39 4.52 -5.36
C ARG A 68 -4.92 4.76 -5.67
N ALA A 69 -4.01 4.00 -5.04
CA ALA A 69 -2.58 4.10 -5.31
C ALA A 69 -2.24 3.73 -6.76
N ARG A 70 -2.87 2.67 -7.31
CA ARG A 70 -2.73 2.31 -8.73
C ARG A 70 -3.27 3.40 -9.65
N GLN A 71 -4.37 4.05 -9.28
CA GLN A 71 -4.92 5.16 -10.06
C GLN A 71 -3.97 6.36 -10.09
N ALA A 72 -3.45 6.78 -8.93
CA ALA A 72 -2.53 7.91 -8.81
C ALA A 72 -1.21 7.67 -9.55
N THR A 73 -0.76 6.42 -9.65
CA THR A 73 0.48 6.04 -10.34
C THR A 73 0.28 5.65 -11.81
N GLY A 74 -0.95 5.69 -12.32
CA GLY A 74 -1.25 5.27 -13.70
C GLY A 74 -1.12 3.76 -13.95
N LEU A 75 -0.94 2.95 -12.90
CA LEU A 75 -0.84 1.49 -12.94
C LEU A 75 -2.19 0.77 -12.99
N LEU A 76 -3.30 1.52 -13.05
CA LEU A 76 -4.57 0.92 -13.42
C LEU A 76 -4.43 0.31 -14.81
N ARG A 77 -4.67 -1.00 -14.88
CA ARG A 77 -4.65 -1.77 -16.13
C ARG A 77 -5.69 -1.18 -17.09
N LYS A 78 -5.28 -0.25 -17.96
CA LYS A 78 -6.08 0.11 -19.13
C LYS A 78 -6.16 -1.17 -19.95
N LYS A 79 -7.37 -1.67 -20.26
CA LYS A 79 -7.50 -2.66 -21.33
C LYS A 79 -6.83 -2.03 -22.55
N ALA A 80 -5.71 -2.59 -22.99
CA ALA A 80 -5.16 -2.24 -24.30
C ALA A 80 -6.27 -2.55 -25.30
N LYS A 81 -6.86 -1.53 -25.90
CA LYS A 81 -7.69 -1.74 -27.07
C LYS A 81 -6.73 -2.27 -28.12
N HIS A 82 -6.82 -3.55 -28.43
CA HIS A 82 -6.28 -4.07 -29.68
C HIS A 82 -7.01 -3.31 -30.79
N ILE A 83 -6.37 -2.27 -31.32
CA ILE A 83 -6.73 -1.75 -32.63
C ILE A 83 -5.86 -2.54 -33.59
N ALA A 84 -6.39 -3.68 -34.01
CA ALA A 84 -5.91 -4.39 -35.18
C ALA A 84 -7.02 -4.28 -36.23
N GLN A 85 -6.81 -3.35 -37.17
CA GLN A 85 -7.00 -3.47 -38.62
C GLN A 85 -6.92 -2.07 -39.24
#